data_AF-A0A2N2GIY8-F1
#
_entry.id   AF-A0A2N2GIY8-F1
#
_cell.length_a   1.000
_cell.length_b   1.000
_cell.length_c   1.000
_cell.angle_alpha   90.00
_cell.angle_beta   90.00
_cell.angle_gamma   90.00
#
_symmetry.space_group_name_H-M   'P 1'
#
loop_
_entity.id
_entity.type
_entity.pdbx_description
1 polymer ?
#
loop_
_entity_poly.entity_id
_entity_poly.type
_entity_poly.pdbx_seq_one_letter_code
_entity_poly.pdbx_strand_id
1 'polypeptide(L)'
;MNANQITKINKKGARYISALLLIHGIRQDEIADKVGVSRPLVSQVVTRKRGGTKKNGPKIRLVRQAVAEALGMPVEELWPDTKAA
;
A
#
# COMPACT_ATOMS: atom_id res chain seq x y z
N MET A 1 -16.02 -14.46 9.22
CA MET A 1 -15.72 -13.95 7.87
C MET A 1 -14.30 -14.36 7.50
N ASN A 2 -14.11 -15.05 6.37
CA ASN A 2 -12.80 -15.55 5.94
C ASN A 2 -11.91 -14.41 5.42
N ALA A 3 -10.71 -14.22 5.98
CA ALA A 3 -9.75 -13.19 5.55
C ALA A 3 -9.45 -13.24 4.04
N ASN A 4 -9.50 -14.44 3.45
CA ASN A 4 -9.30 -14.69 2.02
C ASN A 4 -10.39 -14.14 1.09
N GLN A 5 -11.58 -13.79 1.59
CA GLN A 5 -12.64 -13.20 0.75
C GLN A 5 -12.51 -11.68 0.62
N ILE A 6 -11.93 -11.01 1.62
CA ILE A 6 -11.72 -9.55 1.62
C ILE A 6 -10.74 -9.14 0.50
N THR A 7 -9.73 -9.95 0.25
CA THR A 7 -8.70 -9.68 -0.77
C THR A 7 -9.23 -9.82 -2.20
N LYS A 8 -10.14 -10.76 -2.45
CA LYS A 8 -10.68 -11.00 -3.81
C LYS A 8 -11.75 -10.01 -4.23
N ILE A 9 -12.61 -9.57 -3.32
CA ILE A 9 -13.79 -8.73 -3.66
C ILE A 9 -13.44 -7.23 -3.71
N ASN A 10 -12.35 -6.81 -3.06
CA ASN A 10 -12.07 -5.38 -2.86
C ASN A 10 -10.63 -4.99 -3.21
N LYS A 11 -10.04 -5.53 -4.29
CA LYS A 11 -8.69 -5.13 -4.80
C LYS A 11 -8.52 -3.60 -4.96
N LYS A 12 -9.61 -2.85 -5.07
CA LYS A 12 -9.65 -1.39 -5.21
C LYS A 12 -9.94 -0.63 -3.91
N GLY A 13 -10.24 -1.31 -2.81
CA GLY A 13 -10.64 -0.71 -1.54
C GLY A 13 -9.48 -0.14 -0.74
N ALA A 14 -9.76 0.93 0.02
CA ALA A 14 -8.81 1.60 0.92
C ALA A 14 -8.19 0.70 2.00
N ARG A 15 -8.64 -0.55 2.15
CA ARG A 15 -8.15 -1.51 3.15
C ARG A 15 -7.46 -2.73 2.53
N TYR A 16 -7.44 -2.88 1.21
CA TYR A 16 -6.89 -4.05 0.53
C TYR A 16 -5.42 -4.30 0.90
N ILE A 17 -4.58 -3.29 0.68
CA ILE A 17 -3.14 -3.38 0.95
C ILE A 17 -2.88 -3.56 2.45
N SER A 18 -3.66 -2.88 3.30
CA SER A 18 -3.54 -3.05 4.76
C SER A 18 -3.88 -4.47 5.20
N ALA A 19 -4.86 -5.12 4.57
CA ALA A 19 -5.21 -6.50 4.84
C ALA A 19 -4.13 -7.47 4.34
N LEU A 20 -3.55 -7.20 3.16
CA LEU A 20 -2.42 -7.99 2.65
C LEU A 20 -1.22 -7.95 3.59
N LEU A 21 -0.83 -6.75 4.03
CA LEU A 21 0.27 -6.61 4.99
C LEU A 21 0.02 -7.42 6.27
N LEU A 22 -1.21 -7.38 6.80
CA LEU A 22 -1.60 -8.16 7.98
C LEU A 22 -1.51 -9.67 7.74
N ILE A 23 -2.00 -10.16 6.59
CA ILE A 23 -1.98 -11.58 6.24
C ILE A 23 -0.54 -12.10 6.08
N HIS A 24 0.35 -11.28 5.54
CA HIS A 24 1.77 -11.61 5.36
C HIS A 24 2.62 -11.35 6.62
N GLY A 25 2.02 -10.89 7.72
CA GLY A 25 2.74 -10.57 8.96
C GLY A 25 3.69 -9.37 8.84
N ILE A 26 3.53 -8.53 7.81
CA ILE A 26 4.39 -7.38 7.55
C ILE A 26 3.86 -6.18 8.32
N ARG A 27 4.73 -5.52 9.09
CA ARG A 27 4.33 -4.36 9.86
C ARG A 27 4.67 -3.05 9.14
N GLN A 28 3.82 -2.04 9.31
CA GLN A 28 4.01 -0.74 8.64
C GLN A 28 5.18 0.07 9.20
N ASP A 29 5.58 -0.19 10.46
CA ASP A 29 6.77 0.38 11.07
C ASP A 29 8.06 -0.17 10.46
N GLU A 30 8.12 -1.47 10.15
CA GLU A 30 9.28 -2.06 9.45
C GLU A 30 9.48 -1.40 8.07
N ILE A 31 8.39 -1.14 7.36
CA ILE A 31 8.40 -0.40 6.08
C ILE A 31 8.85 1.06 6.30
N ALA A 32 8.41 1.69 7.39
CA ALA A 32 8.76 3.07 7.72
C ALA A 32 10.26 3.21 7.99
N ASP A 33 10.81 2.28 8.78
CA ASP A 33 12.22 2.22 9.13
C ASP A 33 13.09 1.92 7.91
N LYS A 34 12.68 0.95 7.06
CA LYS A 34 13.39 0.60 5.81
C LYS A 34 13.55 1.79 4.86
N VAL A 35 12.56 2.67 4.81
CA VAL A 35 12.51 3.80 3.84
C VAL A 35 12.91 5.14 4.49
N GLY A 36 13.09 5.18 5.82
CA GLY A 36 13.41 6.42 6.54
C GLY A 36 12.26 7.44 6.51
N VAL A 37 11.02 6.97 6.67
CA VAL A 37 9.83 7.83 6.70
C VAL A 37 9.01 7.61 7.97
N SER A 38 8.04 8.49 8.25
CA SER A 38 7.17 8.31 9.40
C SER A 38 6.11 7.23 9.15
N ARG A 39 5.79 6.44 10.18
CA ARG A 39 4.69 5.46 10.13
C ARG A 39 3.35 6.05 9.67
N PRO A 40 2.93 7.27 10.08
CA PRO A 40 1.73 7.89 9.54
C PRO A 40 1.76 8.09 8.01
N LEU A 41 2.93 8.36 7.43
CA LEU A 41 3.07 8.46 5.98
C LEU A 41 2.76 7.11 5.31
N VAL A 42 3.35 6.03 5.84
CA VAL A 42 3.11 4.66 5.33
C VAL A 42 1.63 4.33 5.41
N SER A 43 0.99 4.58 6.55
CA SER A 43 -0.45 4.35 6.74
C SER A 43 -1.30 5.11 5.71
N GLN A 44 -0.99 6.38 5.44
CA GLN A 44 -1.71 7.19 4.43
C GLN A 44 -1.56 6.62 3.01
N VAL A 45 -0.39 6.04 2.67
CA VAL A 45 -0.13 5.45 1.35
C VAL A 45 -0.83 4.11 1.20
N VAL A 46 -0.70 3.23 2.19
CA VAL A 46 -1.33 1.90 2.24
C VAL A 46 -2.86 2.02 2.17
N THR A 47 -3.42 3.00 2.87
CA THR A 47 -4.87 3.23 2.89
C THR A 47 -5.40 4.08 1.73
N ARG A 48 -4.52 4.54 0.83
CA ARG A 48 -4.83 5.46 -0.27
C ARG A 48 -5.52 6.77 0.18
N LYS A 49 -5.44 7.13 1.46
CA LYS A 49 -6.04 8.36 2.01
C LYS A 49 -5.27 9.63 1.63
N ARG A 50 -4.09 9.50 1.04
CA ARG A 50 -3.30 10.64 0.58
C ARG A 50 -3.83 11.19 -0.74
N GLY A 51 -4.71 12.19 -0.64
CA GLY A 51 -5.24 12.93 -1.78
C GLY A 51 -4.37 14.10 -2.25
N GLY A 52 -4.80 14.75 -3.33
CA GLY A 52 -4.24 16.01 -3.83
C GLY A 52 -2.96 15.91 -4.66
N THR A 53 -2.31 17.06 -4.89
CA THR A 53 -1.12 17.21 -5.75
C THR A 53 0.11 16.45 -5.24
N LYS A 54 0.14 16.07 -3.96
CA LYS A 54 1.26 15.35 -3.31
C LYS A 54 1.15 13.82 -3.39
N LYS A 55 0.20 13.28 -4.18
CA LYS A 55 -0.04 11.83 -4.33
C LYS A 55 1.08 11.07 -5.03
N ASN A 56 1.93 11.76 -5.80
CA ASN A 56 2.99 11.17 -6.63
C ASN A 56 4.41 11.64 -6.23
N GLY A 57 4.58 12.17 -5.02
CA GLY A 57 5.88 12.65 -4.57
C GLY A 57 6.93 11.54 -4.42
N PRO A 58 8.24 11.87 -4.38
CA PRO A 58 9.32 10.89 -4.30
C PRO A 58 9.18 9.91 -3.13
N LYS A 59 8.88 10.43 -1.93
CA LYS A 59 8.66 9.59 -0.73
C LYS A 59 7.48 8.63 -0.87
N ILE A 60 6.46 8.97 -1.67
CA ILE A 60 5.32 8.08 -1.90
C ILE A 60 5.72 6.93 -2.80
N ARG A 61 6.49 7.21 -3.85
CA ARG A 61 7.03 6.17 -4.75
C ARG A 61 7.89 5.18 -3.97
N LEU A 62 8.77 5.68 -3.10
CA LEU A 62 9.59 4.84 -2.23
C LEU A 62 8.75 3.95 -1.32
N VAL A 63 7.73 4.50 -0.65
CA VAL A 63 6.83 3.69 0.19
C VAL A 63 6.07 2.64 -0.62
N ARG A 64 5.57 2.99 -1.82
CA ARG A 64 4.88 2.03 -2.70
C ARG A 64 5.80 0.89 -3.12
N GLN A 65 7.03 1.20 -3.51
CA GLN A 65 8.04 0.21 -3.87
C GLN A 65 8.37 -0.71 -2.69
N ALA A 66 8.61 -0.16 -1.49
CA ALA A 66 8.92 -0.96 -0.32
C ALA A 66 7.77 -1.91 0.08
N VAL A 67 6.53 -1.44 -0.02
CA VAL A 67 5.34 -2.29 0.22
C VAL A 67 5.22 -3.38 -0.85
N ALA A 68 5.42 -3.04 -2.12
CA ALA A 68 5.36 -3.97 -3.24
C ALA A 68 6.42 -5.07 -3.13
N GLU A 69 7.66 -4.69 -2.82
CA GLU A 69 8.78 -5.60 -2.56
C GLU A 69 8.48 -6.52 -1.36
N ALA A 70 7.98 -5.96 -0.25
CA ALA A 70 7.64 -6.76 0.93
C ALA A 70 6.53 -7.79 0.66
N LEU A 71 5.58 -7.46 -0.21
CA LEU A 71 4.49 -8.36 -0.62
C LEU A 71 4.87 -9.28 -1.78
N GLY A 72 6.02 -9.07 -2.43
CA GLY A 72 6.41 -9.80 -3.64
C GLY A 72 5.48 -9.54 -4.83
N MET A 73 4.88 -8.35 -4.91
CA MET A 73 3.88 -7.99 -5.92
C MET A 73 4.34 -6.76 -6.72
N PRO A 74 3.91 -6.57 -7.98
CA PRO A 74 4.17 -5.35 -8.72
C PRO A 74 3.40 -4.15 -8.14
N VAL A 75 3.99 -2.96 -8.21
CA VAL A 75 3.39 -1.72 -7.69
C VAL A 75 2.07 -1.42 -8.39
N GLU A 76 1.97 -1.75 -9.68
CA GLU A 76 0.82 -1.51 -10.55
C GLU A 76 -0.39 -2.37 -10.17
N GLU A 77 -0.17 -3.56 -9.61
CA GLU A 77 -1.27 -4.38 -9.08
C GLU A 77 -1.82 -3.81 -7.78
N LEU A 78 -0.93 -3.31 -6.92
CA LEU A 78 -1.30 -2.72 -5.63
C LEU A 78 -1.88 -1.30 -5.77
N TRP A 79 -1.43 -0.53 -6.76
CA TRP A 79 -1.90 0.82 -7.09
C TRP A 79 -2.06 0.97 -8.62
N PRO A 80 -3.12 0.42 -9.21
CA PRO A 80 -3.39 0.61 -10.63
C PRO A 80 -3.65 2.08 -10.91
N ASP A 81 -2.92 2.65 -11.87
CA ASP A 81 -3.20 4.00 -12.35
C ASP A 81 -4.56 4.00 -13.05
N THR A 82 -5.47 4.87 -12.61
CA THR A 82 -6.80 5.06 -13.21
C THR A 82 -6.77 5.66 -14.63
N LYS A 83 -5.60 5.73 -15.28
CA LYS A 83 -5.44 6.17 -16.68
C LYS A 83 -5.60 5.06 -17.73
N ALA A 84 -6.05 3.87 -17.33
CA ALA A 84 -6.49 2.84 -18.27
C ALA A 84 -8.03 2.87 -18.38
N ALA A 85 -8.55 3.93 -19.00
CA ALA A 85 -9.86 4.05 -19.65
C ALA A 85 -9.88 5.34 -20.47
#